data_AF-A0A951Z1T6-F1
#
_entry.id   AF-A0A951Z1T6-F1
#
_cell.length_a   1.000
_cell.length_b   1.000
_cell.length_c   1.000
_cell.angle_alpha   90.00
_cell.angle_beta   90.00
_cell.angle_gamma   90.00
#
_symmetry.space_group_name_H-M   'P 1'
#
loop_
_entity.id
_entity.type
_entity.pdbx_description
1 polymer ?
#
loop_
_entity_poly.entity_id
_entity_poly.type
_entity_poly.pdbx_seq_one_letter_code
_entity_poly.pdbx_strand_id
1 'polypeptide(L)' 'MFHGDVLNTTARVVGLCSTLGEDFLLTGEAARMLPGPIQTVALGQFELKGKAEPVAISAVRLHQTP' A
#
# COMPACT_ATOMS: atom_id res chain seq x y z
N MET A 1 11.01 14.35 -10.23
CA MET A 1 11.85 14.62 -9.04
C MET A 1 11.22 13.88 -7.87
N PHE A 2 11.75 12.70 -7.47
CA PHE A 2 11.10 11.79 -6.51
C PHE A 2 11.65 11.91 -5.08
N HIS A 3 12.19 13.06 -4.70
CA HIS A 3 13.08 13.14 -3.53
C HIS A 3 12.39 13.43 -2.18
N GLY A 4 11.06 13.66 -2.13
CA GLY A 4 10.35 13.98 -0.89
C GLY A 4 9.01 13.27 -0.69
N ASP A 5 8.14 13.28 -1.70
CA ASP A 5 6.76 12.81 -1.54
C ASP A 5 6.63 11.29 -1.47
N VAL A 6 7.45 10.55 -2.23
CA VAL A 6 7.41 9.08 -2.23
C VAL A 6 7.89 8.53 -0.89
N LEU A 7 9.05 9.02 -0.39
CA LEU A 7 9.61 8.57 0.88
C LEU A 7 8.65 8.84 2.06
N ASN A 8 8.03 10.02 2.07
CA ASN A 8 7.04 10.39 3.07
C ASN A 8 5.74 9.56 2.97
N THR A 9 5.33 9.20 1.76
CA THR A 9 4.16 8.32 1.54
C THR A 9 4.46 6.90 2.01
N THR A 10 5.62 6.35 1.66
CA THR A 10 6.06 5.02 2.08
C THR A 10 6.13 4.90 3.60
N ALA A 11 6.75 5.88 4.29
CA ALA A 11 6.82 5.86 5.75
C ALA A 11 5.43 5.84 6.42
N ARG A 12 4.45 6.55 5.84
CA ARG A 12 3.06 6.56 6.35
C ARG A 12 2.33 5.25 6.08
N VAL A 13 2.52 4.67 4.90
CA VAL A 13 1.99 3.34 4.57
C VAL A 13 2.57 2.27 5.49
N VAL A 14 3.86 2.35 5.81
CA VAL A 14 4.49 1.46 6.81
C VAL A 14 3.88 1.67 8.20
N GLY A 15 3.55 2.90 8.58
CA GLY A 15 2.81 3.16 9.82
C GLY A 15 1.44 2.46 9.86
N LEU A 16 0.73 2.43 8.73
CA LEU A 16 -0.56 1.75 8.61
C LEU A 16 -0.47 0.23 8.79
N CYS A 17 0.67 -0.40 8.51
CA CYS A 17 0.87 -1.84 8.74
C CYS A 17 0.52 -2.22 10.18
N SER A 18 1.02 -1.46 11.16
CA SER A 18 0.76 -1.71 12.59
C SER A 18 -0.70 -1.49 12.99
N THR A 19 -1.37 -0.49 12.40
CA THR A 19 -2.77 -0.17 12.68
C THR A 19 -3.73 -1.19 12.07
N LEU A 20 -3.41 -1.69 10.87
CA LEU A 20 -4.26 -2.60 10.12
C LEU A 20 -3.96 -4.08 10.41
N GLY A 21 -2.85 -4.37 11.12
CA GLY A 21 -2.44 -5.74 11.42
C GLY A 21 -1.92 -6.48 10.19
N GLU A 22 -1.25 -5.76 9.28
CA GLU A 22 -0.84 -6.26 7.97
C GLU A 22 0.67 -6.15 7.79
N ASP A 23 1.31 -7.22 7.32
CA ASP A 23 2.77 -7.27 7.19
C ASP A 23 3.29 -6.43 6.01
N PHE A 24 2.50 -6.30 4.94
CA PHE A 24 2.90 -5.61 3.73
C PHE A 24 1.73 -4.93 3.02
N LEU A 25 1.83 -3.61 2.90
CA LEU A 25 0.83 -2.76 2.28
C LEU A 25 1.37 -2.08 1.03
N LEU A 26 0.48 -1.87 0.06
CA LEU A 26 0.73 -1.14 -1.17
C LEU A 26 -0.34 -0.09 -1.37
N THR A 27 0.03 1.00 -2.04
CA THR A 27 -0.98 1.90 -2.62
C THR A 27 -1.68 1.21 -3.79
N GLY A 28 -2.90 1.63 -4.11
CA GLY A 28 -3.64 1.12 -5.28
C GLY A 28 -2.88 1.32 -6.59
N GLU A 29 -2.09 2.39 -6.71
CA GLU A 29 -1.18 2.60 -7.85
C GLU A 29 -0.12 1.51 -7.94
N ALA A 30 0.59 1.22 -6.84
CA ALA A 30 1.62 0.19 -6.81
C ALA A 30 1.04 -1.22 -7.02
N ALA A 31 -0.15 -1.50 -6.47
CA ALA A 31 -0.83 -2.78 -6.65
C ALA A 31 -1.14 -3.07 -8.14
N ARG A 32 -1.50 -2.06 -8.93
CA ARG A 32 -1.74 -2.20 -10.39
C ARG A 32 -0.48 -2.53 -11.19
N MET A 33 0.70 -2.30 -10.64
CA MET A 33 1.98 -2.56 -11.31
C MET A 33 2.57 -3.92 -10.96
N LEU A 34 1.95 -4.67 -10.04
CA LEU A 34 2.47 -5.97 -9.61
C LEU A 34 2.37 -7.01 -10.74
N PRO A 35 3.46 -7.71 -11.07
CA PRO A 35 3.44 -8.83 -12.01
C PRO A 35 3.12 -10.17 -11.31
N GLY A 36 2.65 -11.15 -12.08
CA GLY A 36 2.59 -12.56 -11.66
C GLY A 36 1.44 -12.92 -10.70
N PRO A 37 1.56 -14.03 -9.95
CA PRO A 37 0.47 -14.58 -9.11
C PRO A 37 0.30 -13.86 -7.77
N ILE A 38 0.85 -12.65 -7.60
CA ILE A 38 0.75 -11.89 -6.36
C ILE A 38 -0.69 -11.41 -6.22
N GLN A 39 -1.37 -11.85 -5.16
CA GLN A 39 -2.72 -11.39 -4.87
C GLN A 39 -2.67 -10.20 -3.93
N THR A 40 -3.63 -9.29 -4.11
CA THR A 40 -3.82 -8.18 -3.18
C THR A 40 -5.26 -8.15 -2.69
N VAL A 41 -5.44 -7.73 -1.44
CA VAL A 41 -6.75 -7.53 -0.82
C VAL A 41 -6.94 -6.04 -0.59
N ALA A 42 -7.98 -5.46 -1.15
CA ALA A 42 -8.29 -4.05 -0.94
C ALA A 42 -8.74 -3.83 0.51
N LEU A 43 -8.05 -2.91 1.22
CA LEU A 43 -8.36 -2.57 2.61
C LEU A 43 -9.20 -1.28 2.73
N GLY A 44 -9.26 -0.48 1.67
CA GLY A 44 -10.06 0.74 1.60
C GLY A 44 -9.25 1.97 1.19
N GLN A 45 -9.83 3.14 1.46
CA GLN A 45 -9.26 4.45 1.19
C GLN A 45 -8.82 5.10 2.50
N PHE A 46 -7.60 5.66 2.54
CA PHE A 46 -7.02 6.24 3.75
C PHE A 46 -6.52 7.65 3.51
N GLU A 47 -6.85 8.55 4.43
CA GLU A 47 -6.31 9.91 4.46
C GLU A 47 -4.83 9.87 4.85
N LEU A 48 -3.94 10.16 3.91
CA LEU A 48 -2.51 10.26 4.18
C LEU A 48 -2.12 11.74 4.26
N LYS A 49 -1.54 12.14 5.40
CA LYS A 49 -1.06 13.52 5.61
C LYS A 49 -0.22 13.99 4.43
N GLY A 50 -0.61 15.11 3.81
CA GLY A 50 0.09 15.69 2.66
C GLY A 50 -0.35 15.14 1.30
N LYS A 51 -1.38 14.28 1.25
CA LYS A 51 -2.13 13.97 0.02
C LYS A 51 -3.42 14.78 0.05
N ALA A 52 -3.79 15.32 -1.11
CA ALA A 52 -5.03 16.08 -1.27
C ALA A 52 -6.25 15.16 -1.34
N GLU A 53 -6.05 13.92 -1.79
CA GLU A 53 -7.09 12.91 -1.96
C GLU A 53 -6.77 11.67 -1.12
N PRO A 54 -7.80 10.94 -0.66
CA PRO A 54 -7.64 9.63 -0.04
C PRO A 54 -6.82 8.68 -0.93
N VAL A 55 -5.99 7.86 -0.31
CA VAL A 55 -5.17 6.87 -1.01
C VAL A 55 -5.75 5.49 -0.79
N ALA A 56 -6.03 4.78 -1.90
CA ALA A 56 -6.38 3.37 -1.86
C ALA A 56 -5.20 2.56 -1.31
N ILE A 57 -5.46 1.70 -0.31
CA ILE A 57 -4.48 0.79 0.27
C ILE A 57 -4.94 -0.65 0.08
N SER A 58 -4.00 -1.51 -0.29
CA SER A 58 -4.19 -2.95 -0.43
C SER A 58 -3.11 -3.70 0.34
N ALA A 59 -3.47 -4.83 0.95
CA ALA A 59 -2.52 -5.76 1.53
C ALA A 59 -2.02 -6.74 0.47
N VAL A 60 -0.75 -7.15 0.53
CA VAL A 60 -0.24 -8.26 -0.29
C VAL A 60 -0.52 -9.58 0.40
N ARG A 61 -0.93 -10.57 -0.39
CA ARG A 61 -1.07 -11.97 0.02
C ARG A 61 -0.19 -12.81 -0.88
N LEU A 62 0.63 -13.66 -0.25
CA LEU A 62 1.34 -14.69 -0.99
C LEU A 62 0.30 -15.71 -1.46
N HIS A 63 0.26 -15.97 -2.76
CA HIS A 63 -0.42 -17.15 -3.25
C HIS A 63 0.38 -18.35 -2.74
N GLN A 64 -0.15 -19.05 -1.74
CA GLN A 64 0.42 -20.33 -1.33
C GLN A 64 0.14 -21.31 -2.47
N THR A 65 1.15 -21.55 -3.31
CA THR A 65 1.13 -22.65 -4.25
C THR A 65 1.05 -23.95 -3.44
N PRO A 66 0.11 -24.86 -3.73
CA PRO A 66 0.03 -26.16 -3.08
C PRO A 66 1.24 -27.05 -3.38
#